data_AF-A0A132PUZ0-F1
#
_entry.id   AF-A0A132PUZ0-F1
#
_cell.length_a   1.000
_cell.length_b   1.000
_cell.length_c   1.000
_cell.angle_alpha   90.00
_cell.angle_beta   90.00
_cell.angle_gamma   90.00
#
_symmetry.space_group_name_H-M   'P 1'
#
loop_
_entity.id
_entity.type
_entity.pdbx_description
1 polymer ?
#
loop_
_entity_poly.entity_id
_entity_poly.type
_entity_poly.pdbx_seq_one_letter_code
_entity_poly.pdbx_strand_id
1 'polypeptide(L)'
;MQLSSLLGLQVIDAGHHPVGIVVDVRLGIAGDRADHPPTPRVTGLVISPRTRSSYLGYERTSLDSPALIAAIARWRHRGTFLAAWEDVGRVCADHVTLRPGYRRHSPLLHDGDG
;
A
#
# COMPACT_ATOMS: atom_id res chain seq x y z
N MET A 1 5.27 1.22 17.39
CA MET A 1 4.73 0.46 16.24
C MET A 1 5.80 0.45 15.15
N GLN A 2 6.19 -0.72 14.65
CA GLN A 2 7.17 -0.84 13.56
C GLN A 2 6.43 -0.86 12.21
N LEU A 3 6.97 -0.26 11.15
CA LEU A 3 6.28 -0.20 9.85
C LEU A 3 5.92 -1.60 9.31
N SER A 4 6.81 -2.58 9.51
CA SER A 4 6.59 -3.97 9.14
C SER A 4 5.39 -4.61 9.84
N SER A 5 5.01 -4.13 11.02
CA SER A 5 3.82 -4.62 11.73
C SER A 5 2.51 -4.21 11.08
N LEU A 6 2.53 -3.23 10.16
CA LEU A 6 1.36 -2.85 9.36
C LEU A 6 1.10 -3.83 8.21
N LEU A 7 2.14 -4.49 7.70
CA LEU A 7 2.02 -5.41 6.59
C LEU A 7 1.25 -6.67 7.01
N GLY A 8 0.32 -7.10 6.17
CA GLY A 8 -0.52 -8.25 6.43
C GLY A 8 -1.71 -7.98 7.37
N LEU A 9 -1.84 -6.77 7.94
CA LEU A 9 -3.02 -6.41 8.73
C LEU A 9 -4.27 -6.37 7.86
N GLN A 10 -5.37 -6.85 8.43
CA GLN A 10 -6.68 -6.75 7.78
C GLN A 10 -7.12 -5.29 7.78
N VAL A 11 -7.69 -4.83 6.67
CA VAL A 11 -8.27 -3.50 6.57
C VAL A 11 -9.79 -3.61 6.57
N ILE A 12 -10.42 -2.89 7.47
CA ILE A 12 -11.88 -2.82 7.63
C ILE A 12 -12.36 -1.39 7.40
N ASP A 13 -13.56 -1.23 6.85
CA ASP A 13 -14.20 0.08 6.77
C ASP A 13 -14.90 0.45 8.09
N ALA A 14 -15.44 1.67 8.15
CA ALA A 14 -16.19 2.15 9.32
C ALA A 14 -17.48 1.37 9.59
N GLY A 15 -17.98 0.60 8.61
CA GLY A 15 -19.10 -0.33 8.77
C GLY A 15 -18.66 -1.72 9.23
N HIS A 16 -17.39 -1.91 9.60
CA HIS A 16 -16.78 -3.19 9.96
C HIS A 16 -16.72 -4.23 8.83
N HIS A 17 -16.84 -3.81 7.57
CA HIS A 17 -16.70 -4.72 6.44
C HIS A 17 -15.21 -4.90 6.08
N PRO A 18 -14.74 -6.13 5.83
CA PRO A 18 -13.38 -6.36 5.36
C PRO A 18 -13.20 -5.81 3.95
N VAL A 19 -12.24 -4.90 3.79
CA VAL A 19 -11.95 -4.21 2.53
C VAL A 19 -10.72 -4.81 1.84
N GLY A 20 -9.81 -5.39 2.62
CA GLY A 20 -8.61 -6.03 2.09
C GLY A 20 -7.54 -6.22 3.14
N ILE A 21 -6.30 -6.26 2.68
CA ILE A 21 -5.11 -6.51 3.51
C ILE A 21 -4.03 -5.51 3.10
N VAL A 22 -3.30 -4.97 4.07
CA VAL A 22 -2.16 -4.08 3.80
C VAL A 22 -1.03 -4.90 3.17
N VAL A 23 -0.66 -4.55 1.94
CA VAL A 23 0.40 -5.23 1.18
C VAL A 23 1.63 -4.35 0.93
N ASP A 24 1.51 -3.04 1.12
CA ASP A 24 2.64 -2.11 1.02
C ASP A 24 2.31 -0.82 1.78
N VAL A 25 3.36 -0.07 2.15
CA VAL A 25 3.23 1.23 2.82
C VAL A 25 3.95 2.28 1.99
N ARG A 26 3.23 3.32 1.56
CA ARG A 26 3.80 4.43 0.82
C ARG A 26 4.45 5.41 1.79
N LEU A 27 5.70 5.74 1.50
CA LEU A 27 6.48 6.74 2.21
C LEU A 27 6.74 7.91 1.27
N GLY A 28 6.51 9.13 1.75
CA GLY A 28 6.89 10.37 1.08
C GLY A 28 7.97 11.09 1.87
N ILE A 29 8.85 11.78 1.16
CA ILE A 29 9.83 12.71 1.73
C ILE A 29 9.36 14.10 1.32
N ALA A 30 8.98 14.93 2.29
CA ALA A 30 8.53 16.29 2.02
C ALA A 30 9.71 17.25 2.18
N GLY A 31 10.31 17.69 1.06
CA GLY A 31 11.39 18.69 1.05
C GLY A 31 12.41 18.48 -0.06
N ASP A 32 13.30 19.46 -0.24
CA ASP A 32 14.43 19.38 -1.16
C ASP A 32 15.35 18.20 -0.79
N ARG A 33 15.80 17.47 -1.80
CA ARG A 33 16.60 16.24 -1.68
C ARG A 33 18.06 16.52 -1.31
N ALA A 34 18.43 17.79 -1.17
CA ALA A 34 19.76 18.24 -0.79
C ALA A 34 20.17 17.74 0.61
N ASP A 35 21.39 17.20 0.71
CA ASP A 35 22.27 16.76 1.82
C ASP A 35 21.72 16.30 3.19
N HIS A 36 20.48 16.62 3.56
CA HIS A 36 19.81 16.14 4.76
C HIS A 36 18.32 15.86 4.48
N PRO A 37 17.98 14.70 3.88
CA PRO A 37 16.60 14.39 3.56
C PRO A 37 15.74 14.38 4.83
N PRO A 38 14.60 15.09 4.83
CA PRO A 38 13.72 15.15 5.98
C PRO A 38 13.15 13.77 6.31
N THR A 39 12.73 13.59 7.57
CA THR A 39 12.23 12.30 8.05
C THR A 39 11.07 11.79 7.18
N PRO A 40 11.16 10.59 6.60
CA PRO A 40 10.11 10.03 5.76
C PRO A 40 8.80 9.92 6.54
N ARG A 41 7.68 10.24 5.88
CA ARG A 41 6.34 10.19 6.44
C ARG A 41 5.54 9.14 5.68
N VAL A 42 4.68 8.42 6.40
CA VAL A 42 3.71 7.53 5.76
C VAL A 42 2.68 8.39 5.05
N THR A 43 2.55 8.21 3.74
CA THR A 43 1.59 8.93 2.89
C THR A 43 0.38 8.08 2.54
N GLY A 44 0.47 6.76 2.66
CA GLY A 44 -0.68 5.90 2.48
C GLY A 44 -0.38 4.41 2.63
N LEU A 45 -1.45 3.62 2.58
CA LEU A 45 -1.44 2.17 2.66
C LEU A 45 -1.95 1.58 1.36
N VAL A 46 -1.20 0.63 0.78
CA VAL A 46 -1.65 -0.12 -0.39
C VAL A 46 -2.39 -1.35 0.10
N ILE A 47 -3.63 -1.50 -0.38
CA ILE A 47 -4.57 -2.50 0.11
C ILE A 47 -4.96 -3.42 -1.03
N SER A 48 -4.71 -4.72 -0.84
CA SER A 48 -5.16 -5.77 -1.77
C SER A 48 -6.48 -6.37 -1.27
N PRO A 49 -7.54 -6.40 -2.10
CA PRO A 49 -8.82 -6.99 -1.71
C PRO A 49 -8.81 -8.52 -1.58
N ARG A 50 -7.86 -9.22 -2.23
CA ARG A 50 -7.93 -10.68 -2.42
C ARG A 50 -6.65 -11.45 -2.10
N THR A 51 -5.50 -10.80 -1.92
CA THR A 51 -4.21 -11.51 -1.76
C THR A 51 -3.34 -10.88 -0.66
N ARG A 52 -2.75 -11.73 0.19
CA ARG A 52 -1.84 -11.35 1.30
C ARG A 52 -0.41 -10.98 0.87
N SER A 53 -0.13 -10.93 -0.43
CA SER A 53 1.25 -10.84 -0.88
C SER A 53 1.69 -9.39 -0.98
N SER A 54 2.83 -9.08 -0.37
CA SER A 54 3.47 -7.77 -0.45
C SER A 54 3.73 -7.36 -1.90
N TYR A 55 3.69 -6.06 -2.23
CA TYR A 55 4.45 -5.56 -3.40
C TYR A 55 5.91 -5.92 -3.09
N LEU A 56 6.46 -6.89 -3.81
CA LEU A 56 7.75 -7.45 -3.46
C LEU A 56 8.85 -6.45 -3.85
N GLY A 57 9.29 -5.62 -2.90
CA GLY A 57 10.35 -4.62 -3.07
C GLY A 57 11.74 -5.19 -3.38
N TYR A 58 11.83 -6.45 -3.79
CA TYR A 58 13.08 -7.17 -4.05
C TYR A 58 12.96 -8.23 -5.15
N GLU A 59 12.05 -8.07 -6.12
CA GLU A 59 12.09 -8.88 -7.35
C GLU A 59 13.26 -8.43 -8.27
N ARG A 60 14.49 -8.45 -7.74
CA ARG A 60 15.70 -8.77 -8.52
C ARG A 60 15.79 -10.28 -8.65
N THR A 61 14.77 -10.89 -9.24
CA THR A 61 14.99 -12.11 -9.99
C THR A 61 14.90 -11.66 -11.43
N SER A 62 16.02 -11.74 -12.14
CA SER A 62 16.02 -11.72 -13.60
C SER A 62 15.08 -12.82 -14.07
N LEU A 63 13.80 -12.49 -14.16
CA LEU A 63 12.78 -13.36 -14.69
C LEU A 63 12.53 -12.85 -16.09
N ASP A 64 13.40 -13.28 -17.00
CA ASP A 64 13.03 -13.52 -18.39
C ASP A 64 11.85 -14.50 -18.37
N SER A 65 10.62 -14.02 -18.16
CA SER A 65 9.50 -14.92 -17.95
C SER A 65 8.16 -14.47 -18.53
N PRO A 66 7.42 -15.43 -19.11
CA PRO A 66 6.37 -15.27 -20.11
C PRO A 66 5.04 -14.77 -19.54
N ALA A 67 4.10 -14.47 -20.44
CA ALA A 67 2.78 -13.88 -20.22
C ALA A 67 1.96 -14.41 -19.03
N LEU A 68 2.24 -15.62 -18.53
CA LEU A 68 1.61 -16.20 -17.34
C LEU A 68 1.93 -15.42 -16.04
N ILE A 69 3.18 -14.99 -15.83
CA ILE A 69 3.54 -14.18 -14.66
C ILE A 69 2.87 -12.81 -14.76
N ALA A 70 2.86 -12.21 -15.95
CA ALA A 70 2.16 -10.95 -16.20
C ALA A 70 0.63 -11.07 -15.99
N ALA A 71 0.03 -12.21 -16.33
CA ALA A 71 -1.39 -12.48 -16.09
C ALA A 71 -1.69 -12.69 -14.60
N ILE A 72 -0.86 -13.43 -13.88
CA ILE A 72 -0.97 -13.63 -12.43
C ILE A 72 -0.77 -12.29 -11.71
N ALA A 73 0.23 -11.50 -12.09
CA ALA A 73 0.44 -10.14 -11.60
C ALA A 73 -0.79 -9.26 -11.88
N ARG A 74 -1.27 -9.18 -13.13
CA ARG A 74 -2.47 -8.42 -13.50
C ARG A 74 -3.72 -8.84 -12.71
N TRP A 75 -3.93 -10.14 -12.53
CA TRP A 75 -5.03 -10.66 -11.74
C TRP A 75 -4.89 -10.31 -10.26
N ARG A 76 -3.66 -10.37 -9.72
CA ARG A 76 -3.33 -9.99 -8.34
C ARG A 76 -3.45 -8.48 -8.09
N HIS A 77 -3.13 -7.65 -9.08
CA HIS A 77 -3.26 -6.20 -9.01
C HIS A 77 -4.69 -5.72 -9.22
N ARG A 78 -5.59 -6.56 -9.78
CA ARG A 78 -6.97 -6.17 -10.06
C ARG A 78 -7.73 -5.83 -8.78
N GLY A 79 -7.92 -4.53 -8.55
CA GLY A 79 -8.64 -3.98 -7.41
C GLY A 79 -7.75 -3.57 -6.23
N THR A 80 -6.42 -3.70 -6.35
CA THR A 80 -5.52 -3.08 -5.37
C THR A 80 -5.68 -1.57 -5.43
N PHE A 81 -5.74 -0.92 -4.28
CA PHE A 81 -5.92 0.53 -4.19
C PHE A 81 -5.02 1.12 -3.10
N LEU A 82 -4.74 2.41 -3.24
CA LEU A 82 -4.07 3.21 -2.22
C LEU A 82 -5.13 3.92 -1.38
N ALA A 83 -5.11 3.70 -0.08
CA ALA A 83 -5.77 4.57 0.89
C ALA A 83 -4.75 5.59 1.38
N ALA A 84 -5.10 6.87 1.30
CA ALA A 84 -4.23 7.92 1.81
C ALA A 84 -4.12 7.84 3.34
N TRP A 85 -3.03 8.32 3.91
CA TRP A 85 -2.83 8.21 5.37
C TRP A 85 -3.93 8.96 6.15
N GLU A 86 -4.42 10.05 5.61
CA GLU A 86 -5.57 10.81 6.11
C GLU A 86 -6.89 10.01 6.10
N ASP A 87 -7.00 8.95 5.31
CA ASP A 87 -8.16 8.07 5.30
C ASP A 87 -8.06 6.94 6.34
N VAL A 88 -6.91 6.80 7.01
CA VAL A 88 -6.71 5.83 8.09
C VAL A 88 -7.30 6.40 9.39
N GLY A 89 -8.26 5.69 9.96
CA GLY A 89 -8.94 6.07 11.19
C GLY A 89 -8.21 5.56 12.44
N ARG A 90 -7.92 4.26 12.47
CA ARG A 90 -7.24 3.61 13.60
C ARG A 90 -6.36 2.47 13.12
N VAL A 91 -5.20 2.31 13.77
CA VAL A 91 -4.32 1.15 13.61
C VAL A 91 -4.36 0.37 14.92
N CYS A 92 -4.87 -0.86 14.85
CA CYS A 92 -4.90 -1.83 15.93
C CYS A 92 -3.77 -2.87 15.72
N ALA A 93 -3.60 -3.78 16.67
CA ALA A 93 -2.55 -4.81 16.59
C ALA A 93 -2.82 -5.86 15.50
N ASP A 94 -4.09 -6.05 15.12
CA ASP A 94 -4.59 -7.10 14.25
C ASP A 94 -5.28 -6.56 12.98
N HIS A 95 -5.72 -5.30 13.01
CA HIS A 95 -6.41 -4.66 11.89
C HIS A 95 -6.18 -3.15 11.79
N VAL A 96 -6.52 -2.59 10.63
CA VAL A 96 -6.57 -1.16 10.35
C VAL A 96 -8.00 -0.79 9.99
N THR A 97 -8.53 0.28 10.58
CA THR A 97 -9.86 0.81 10.26
C THR A 97 -9.73 2.05 9.40
N LEU A 98 -10.42 2.07 8.26
CA LEU A 98 -10.55 3.25 7.40
C LEU A 98 -11.67 4.16 7.90
N ARG A 99 -11.49 5.46 7.68
CA ARG A 99 -12.49 6.47 7.98
C ARG A 99 -13.72 6.32 7.06
N PRO A 100 -14.90 6.74 7.51
CA PRO A 100 -16.05 6.89 6.64
C PRO A 100 -15.71 7.79 5.45
N GLY A 101 -16.08 7.38 4.24
CA GLY A 101 -15.84 8.17 3.02
C GLY A 101 -14.42 8.10 2.47
N TYR A 102 -13.58 7.15 2.93
CA TYR A 102 -12.24 6.95 2.37
C TYR A 102 -12.27 6.81 0.84
N ARG A 103 -11.20 7.27 0.19
CA ARG A 103 -11.08 7.20 -1.26
C ARG A 103 -10.13 6.08 -1.66
N ARG A 104 -10.47 5.44 -2.78
CA ARG A 104 -9.62 4.42 -3.41
C ARG A 104 -8.81 5.09 -4.50
N HIS A 105 -7.55 5.40 -4.20
CA HIS A 105 -6.63 5.96 -5.18
C HIS A 105 -5.96 4.85 -5.99
N SER A 106 -5.49 5.19 -7.19
CA SER A 106 -4.65 4.28 -7.97
C SER A 106 -3.36 3.98 -7.17
N PRO A 107 -2.94 2.70 -7.05
CA PRO A 107 -1.71 2.35 -6.35
C PRO A 107 -0.45 2.63 -7.18
N LEU A 108 -0.60 2.97 -8.46
CA LEU A 108 0.50 3.33 -9.35
C LEU A 108 1.17 4.60 -8.82
N LEU A 109 2.50 4.56 -8.72
CA LEU A 109 3.28 5.76 -8.43
C LEU A 109 3.06 6.73 -9.60
N HIS A 110 2.51 7.91 -9.33
CA HIS A 110 2.54 8.99 -10.31
C HIS A 110 3.96 9.59 -10.23
N ASP A 111 4.79 9.34 -11.24
CA ASP A 111 6.02 10.12 -11.43
C ASP A 111 5.59 11.54 -11.83
N GLY A 112 5.34 12.38 -10.83
CA GLY A 112 4.93 13.76 -11.03
C GLY A 112 5.31 14.61 -9.83
N ASP A 113 6.21 15.55 -10.09
CA ASP A 113 6.67 16.68 -9.27
C ASP A 113 7.87 16.39 -8.34
N GLY A 114 9.05 16.48 -8.97
CA GLY A 114 10.28 16.93 -8.32
C GLY A 114 10.42 18.45 -8.37
#